data_AF-A0A0V0STG5-F1
#
_entry.id   AF-A0A0V0STG5-F1
#
_cell.length_a   1.000
_cell.length_b   1.000
_cell.length_c   1.000
_cell.angle_alpha   90.00
_cell.angle_beta   90.00
_cell.angle_gamma   90.00
#
_symmetry.space_group_name_H-M   'P 1'
#
loop_
_entity.id
_entity.type
_entity.pdbx_description
1 polymer ?
#
loop_
_entity_poly.entity_id
_entity_poly.type
_entity_poly.pdbx_seq_one_letter_code
_entity_poly.pdbx_strand_id
1 'polypeptide(L)' 'LGVVLQPQAVMCDFETALIPAMQGTFPGVNIQGCYFHFCQAVLRKAMDIGMRTSYIHEAATKKK' A
#
# COMPACT_ATOMS: atom_id res chain seq x y z
N LEU A 1 27.80 19.94 11.38
CA LEU A 1 28.13 18.51 11.20
C LEU A 1 26.85 17.79 10.79
N GLY A 2 26.77 17.26 9.57
CA GLY A 2 25.58 16.56 9.08
C GLY A 2 25.66 15.06 9.37
N VAL A 3 24.52 14.43 9.65
CA VAL A 3 24.41 12.97 9.79
C VAL A 3 24.15 12.37 8.41
N VAL A 4 24.95 11.37 8.02
CA VAL A 4 24.71 10.59 6.81
C VAL A 4 23.77 9.44 7.15
N LEU A 5 22.64 9.36 6.46
CA LEU A 5 21.71 8.24 6.59
C LEU A 5 22.12 7.10 5.67
N GLN A 6 22.17 5.88 6.22
CA GLN A 6 22.44 4.64 5.48
C GLN A 6 21.41 3.57 5.88
N PRO A 7 20.14 3.73 5.47
CA PRO A 7 19.12 2.74 5.79
C PRO A 7 19.41 1.42 5.07
N GLN A 8 19.22 0.31 5.77
CA GLN A 8 19.25 -1.02 5.13
C GLN A 8 17.94 -1.34 4.41
N ALA A 9 16.83 -0.76 4.86
CA ALA A 9 15.53 -0.90 4.23
C ALA A 9 14.72 0.39 4.30
N VAL A 10 13.87 0.60 3.31
CA VAL A 10 12.86 1.67 3.26
C VAL A 10 11.50 1.04 3.03
N MET A 11 10.54 1.37 3.90
CA MET A 11 9.14 1.05 3.68
C MET A 11 8.46 2.23 3.00
N CYS A 12 7.87 2.01 1.83
CA CYS A 12 7.20 3.07 1.07
C CYS A 12 5.97 2.57 0.34
N ASP A 13 5.21 3.48 -0.26
CA ASP A 13 4.11 3.10 -1.14
C ASP A 13 4.63 2.48 -2.44
N PHE A 14 3.75 1.76 -3.15
CA PHE A 14 4.07 1.03 -4.37
C PHE A 14 4.12 1.93 -5.61
N GLU A 15 4.45 3.21 -5.43
CA GLU A 15 4.50 4.19 -6.52
C GLU A 15 5.71 3.95 -7.42
N THR A 16 5.46 3.85 -8.73
CA THR A 16 6.50 3.53 -9.72
C THR A 16 7.66 4.52 -9.72
N ALA A 17 7.39 5.80 -9.42
CA ALA A 17 8.43 6.83 -9.34
C ALA A 17 9.22 6.79 -8.01
N LEU A 18 8.61 6.28 -6.94
CA LEU A 18 9.19 6.31 -5.60
C LEU A 18 10.29 5.27 -5.41
N ILE A 19 10.09 4.07 -5.95
CA ILE A 19 11.05 2.96 -5.90
C ILE A 19 12.42 3.36 -6.49
N PRO A 20 12.53 3.82 -7.75
CA PRO A 20 13.81 4.21 -8.32
C PRO A 20 14.40 5.45 -7.65
N ALA A 21 13.58 6.39 -7.18
CA ALA A 21 14.07 7.55 -6.43
C ALA A 21 14.77 7.13 -5.13
N MET A 22 14.19 6.18 -4.39
CA MET A 22 14.79 5.68 -3.15
C MET A 22 16.06 4.87 -3.41
N GLN A 23 16.08 4.03 -4.44
CA GLN A 23 17.27 3.28 -4.84
C GLN A 23 18.42 4.17 -5.33
N GLY A 24 18.09 5.27 -6.03
CA GLY A 24 19.07 6.28 -6.44
C GLY A 24 19.59 7.12 -5.28
N THR A 25 18.76 7.40 -4.27
CA THR A 25 19.13 8.18 -3.09
C THR A 25 19.96 7.35 -2.10
N PHE A 26 19.61 6.08 -1.90
CA PHE A 26 20.28 5.16 -0.98
C PHE A 26 20.73 3.90 -1.73
N PRO A 27 21.94 3.88 -2.31
CA PRO A 27 22.43 2.72 -3.05
C PRO A 27 22.44 1.46 -2.19
N GLY A 28 21.89 0.36 -2.72
CA GLY A 28 21.83 -0.93 -2.02
C GLY A 28 20.74 -1.04 -0.96
N VAL A 29 19.88 -0.02 -0.80
CA VAL A 29 18.73 -0.09 0.10
C VAL A 29 17.73 -1.15 -0.35
N ASN A 30 17.21 -1.93 0.59
CA ASN A 30 16.09 -2.83 0.33
C ASN A 30 14.76 -2.06 0.34
N ILE A 31 13.97 -2.15 -0.73
CA ILE A 31 12.66 -1.50 -0.79
C ILE A 31 11.58 -2.49 -0.37
N GLN A 32 10.76 -2.09 0.60
CA GLN A 32 9.59 -2.83 1.07
C GLN A 32 8.33 -2.00 0.82
N GLY A 33 7.30 -2.64 0.29
CA GLY A 33 6.01 -2.00 0.15
C GLY A 33 5.27 -1.92 1.49
N CYS A 34 4.60 -0.79 1.74
CA CYS A 34 3.81 -0.60 2.95
C CYS A 34 2.53 -1.42 2.90
N TYR A 35 2.46 -2.50 3.69
CA TYR A 35 1.27 -3.36 3.77
C TYR A 35 0.02 -2.59 4.23
N PHE A 36 0.17 -1.65 5.17
CA PHE A 36 -0.94 -0.85 5.67
C PHE A 36 -1.59 0.00 4.56
N HIS A 37 -0.79 0.74 3.79
CA HIS A 37 -1.32 1.54 2.67
C HIS A 37 -1.86 0.65 1.55
N PHE A 38 -1.25 -0.51 1.30
CA PHE A 38 -1.78 -1.48 0.35
C PHE A 38 -3.18 -1.98 0.76
N CYS A 39 -3.37 -2.38 2.02
CA CYS A 39 -4.69 -2.77 2.52
C CYS A 39 -5.72 -1.65 2.35
N GLN A 40 -5.35 -0.40 2.65
CA GLN A 40 -6.25 0.73 2.43
C GLN A 40 -6.62 0.91 0.96
N ALA A 41 -5.66 0.82 0.04
CA ALA A 41 -5.90 0.93 -1.40
C ALA A 41 -6.84 -0.18 -1.89
N VAL A 42 -6.61 -1.42 -1.47
CA VAL A 42 -7.47 -2.57 -1.78
C VAL A 42 -8.88 -2.36 -1.24
N LEU A 43 -9.04 -1.96 0.02
CA LEU A 43 -10.35 -1.70 0.61
C LEU A 43 -11.10 -0.58 -0.12
N ARG A 44 -10.43 0.53 -0.44
CA ARG A 44 -11.01 1.62 -1.24
C ARG A 44 -11.48 1.11 -2.59
N LYS A 45 -10.66 0.31 -3.28
CA LYS A 45 -11.04 -0.24 -4.59
C LYS A 45 -12.21 -1.20 -4.51
N ALA A 46 -12.25 -2.07 -3.50
CA ALA A 46 -13.37 -2.98 -3.27
C ALA A 46 -14.68 -2.23 -3.02
N MET A 47 -14.64 -1.09 -2.31
CA MET A 47 -15.80 -0.22 -2.12
C MET A 47 -16.22 0.47 -3.42
N ASP A 48 -15.26 1.00 -4.18
CA ASP A 48 -15.48 1.67 -5.47
C ASP A 48 -16.18 0.77 -6.50
N ILE A 49 -15.77 -0.49 -6.60
CA ILE A 49 -16.39 -1.47 -7.51
C ILE A 49 -17.67 -2.10 -6.94
N GLY A 50 -18.18 -1.62 -5.81
CA GLY A 50 -19.46 -2.03 -5.25
C GLY A 50 -19.47 -3.34 -4.46
N MET A 51 -18.32 -3.99 -4.21
CA MET A 51 -18.28 -5.27 -3.48
C MET A 51 -18.91 -5.16 -2.08
N ARG A 52 -18.69 -4.05 -1.39
CA ARG A 52 -19.29 -3.79 -0.07
C ARG A 52 -20.81 -3.81 -0.15
N THR A 53 -21.38 -3.14 -1.15
CA THR A 53 -22.83 -3.06 -1.35
C THR A 53 -23.40 -4.43 -1.66
N SER A 54 -22.78 -5.17 -2.59
CA SER A 54 -23.18 -6.53 -2.94
C SER A 54 -23.15 -7.47 -1.72
N TYR A 55 -22.09 -7.40 -0.92
CA TYR A 55 -21.97 -8.21 0.31
C TYR A 55 -23.08 -7.90 1.32
N ILE A 56 -23.37 -6.62 1.58
CA ILE A 56 -24.43 -6.21 2.52
C ILE A 56 -25.81 -6.70 2.01
N HIS A 57 -26.07 -6.55 0.72
CA HIS A 57 -27.33 -6.98 0.11
C HIS A 57 -27.50 -8.52 0.20
N GLU A 58 -26.48 -9.29 -0.13
CA GLU A 58 -26.50 -10.76 0.01
C GLU A 58 -26.69 -11.21 1.47
N ALA A 59 -26.04 -10.55 2.41
CA ALA A 59 -26.20 -10.85 3.84
C ALA A 59 -27.62 -10.55 4.33
N ALA A 60 -28.29 -9.56 3.75
CA ALA A 60 -29.68 -9.21 4.06
C ALA A 60 -30.69 -10.19 3.43
N THR A 61 -30.44 -10.66 2.21
CA THR A 61 -31.34 -11.63 1.54
C THR A 61 -31.23 -13.04 2.11
N LYS A 62 -30.07 -13.48 2.61
CA LYS A 62 -29.89 -14.79 3.26
C LYS A 62 -30.47 -14.88 4.68
N LYS A 63 -30.92 -13.76 5.27
CA LYS A 63 -31.54 -13.71 6.60
C LYS A 63 -33.08 -13.82 6.57
N LYS A 64 -33.68 -13.89 5.38
CA LYS A 64 -35.11 -14.17 5.17
C LYS A 64 -35.30 -15.64 4.88
#